data_AF-A0A8S7TU69-F1
#
_entry.id   AF-A0A8S7TU69-F1
#
_cell.length_a   1.000
_cell.length_b   1.000
_cell.length_c   1.000
_cell.angle_alpha   90.00
_cell.angle_beta   90.00
_cell.angle_gamma   90.00
#
_symmetry.space_group_name_H-M   'P 1'
#
loop_
_entity.id
_entity.type
_entity.pdbx_description
1 polymer ?
#
loop_
_entity_poly.entity_id
_entity_poly.type
_entity_poly.pdbx_seq_one_letter_code
_entity_poly.pdbx_strand_id
1 'polypeptide(L)' 'MADIIDSASEIEELQRNTAIKMRRLNHQAISATHCCECGDPIDKRRRLAVQGCRTCASCQEEIELKNKQWGL' A
#
# COMPACT_ATOMS: atom_id res chain seq x y z
N MET A 1 21.88 -9.15 32.09
CA MET A 1 21.34 -7.79 32.27
C MET A 1 21.23 -7.23 30.88
N ALA A 2 20.01 -6.95 30.41
CA ALA A 2 19.85 -6.25 29.15
C ALA A 2 20.27 -4.80 29.37
N ASP A 3 21.12 -4.27 28.51
CA ASP A 3 21.50 -2.87 28.56
C ASP A 3 20.61 -2.01 27.63
N ILE A 4 20.92 -0.72 27.54
CA ILE A 4 20.19 0.22 26.70
C ILE A 4 20.29 -0.18 25.22
N ILE A 5 21.38 -0.83 24.81
CA ILE A 5 21.63 -1.26 23.42
C ILE A 5 20.77 -2.48 23.10
N ASP A 6 20.67 -3.43 24.02
CA ASP A 6 19.79 -4.60 23.87
C ASP A 6 18.32 -4.16 23.71
N SER A 7 17.89 -3.21 24.55
CA SER A 7 16.53 -2.67 24.52
C SER A 7 16.24 -1.85 23.24
N ALA A 8 17.21 -1.05 22.78
CA ALA A 8 17.08 -0.29 21.54
C ALA A 8 16.97 -1.20 20.31
N SER A 9 17.71 -2.31 20.30
CA SER A 9 17.69 -3.29 19.21
C SER A 9 16.33 -3.97 19.08
N GLU A 10 15.71 -4.34 20.20
CA GLU A 10 14.37 -4.95 20.21
C GLU A 10 13.30 -3.98 19.67
N ILE A 11 13.39 -2.70 20.04
CA ILE A 11 12.45 -1.67 19.55
C ILE A 11 12.61 -1.46 18.05
N GLU A 12 13.84 -1.39 17.54
CA GLU A 12 14.11 -1.24 16.11
C GLU A 12 13.54 -2.41 15.31
N GLU A 13 13.78 -3.64 15.78
CA GLU A 13 13.27 -4.84 15.14
C GLU A 13 11.73 -4.84 15.11
N LEU A 14 11.09 -4.47 16.23
CA LEU A 14 9.64 -4.37 16.30
C LEU A 14 9.08 -3.32 15.34
N GLN A 15 9.69 -2.14 15.30
CA GLN A 15 9.29 -1.04 14.40
C GLN A 15 9.45 -1.46 12.94
N ARG A 16 10.58 -2.07 12.58
CA ARG A 16 10.86 -2.59 11.24
C ARG A 16 9.83 -3.63 10.82
N ASN A 17 9.60 -4.64 11.66
CA ASN A 17 8.65 -5.71 11.38
C ASN A 17 7.21 -5.19 11.25
N THR A 18 6.83 -4.22 12.08
CA THR A 18 5.52 -3.56 11.99
C THR A 18 5.38 -2.79 10.68
N ALA A 19 6.38 -2.00 10.29
CA ALA A 19 6.37 -1.26 9.02
C ALA A 19 6.27 -2.21 7.80
N ILE A 20 7.02 -3.32 7.81
CA ILE A 20 6.94 -4.35 6.76
C ILE A 20 5.53 -4.95 6.71
N LYS A 21 4.98 -5.33 7.86
CA LYS A 21 3.65 -5.94 7.95
C LYS A 21 2.56 -5.01 7.42
N MET A 22 2.62 -3.71 7.76
CA MET A 22 1.64 -2.71 7.31
C MET A 22 1.73 -2.43 5.81
N ARG A 23 2.91 -2.57 5.19
CA ARG A 23 3.10 -2.37 3.74
C ARG A 23 2.85 -3.61 2.88
N ARG A 24 2.73 -4.80 3.47
CA ARG A 24 2.41 -6.01 2.70
C ARG A 24 1.05 -5.87 2.04
N LEU A 25 1.01 -6.08 0.73
CA LEU A 25 -0.23 -6.14 -0.02
C LEU A 25 -1.03 -7.38 0.39
N ASN A 26 -2.35 -7.21 0.57
CA ASN A 26 -3.24 -8.36 0.72
C ASN A 26 -3.47 -8.99 -0.65
N HIS A 27 -2.74 -10.05 -0.94
CA HIS A 27 -2.80 -10.73 -2.23
C HIS A 27 -4.14 -11.43 -2.53
N GLN A 28 -5.03 -11.55 -1.54
CA GLN A 28 -6.36 -12.12 -1.72
C GLN A 28 -7.43 -11.05 -1.99
N ALA A 29 -7.04 -9.77 -2.05
CA ALA A 29 -7.98 -8.69 -2.27
C ALA A 29 -8.59 -8.74 -3.68
N ILE A 30 -9.92 -8.70 -3.74
CA ILE A 30 -10.66 -8.67 -5.00
C ILE A 30 -10.58 -7.27 -5.59
N SER A 31 -10.08 -7.17 -6.82
CA SER A 31 -10.01 -5.91 -7.57
C SER A 31 -11.40 -5.46 -8.03
N ALA A 32 -11.68 -4.16 -7.97
CA ALA A 32 -12.91 -3.57 -8.48
C ALA A 32 -12.99 -3.73 -10.01
N THR A 33 -14.21 -3.83 -10.55
CA THR A 33 -14.43 -3.93 -12.00
C THR A 33 -14.48 -2.57 -12.69
N HIS A 34 -14.86 -1.53 -11.95
CA HIS A 34 -14.95 -0.14 -12.39
C HIS A 34 -14.20 0.77 -11.42
N CYS A 35 -13.63 1.85 -11.93
CA CYS A 35 -12.88 2.83 -11.17
C CYS A 35 -13.80 3.58 -10.22
N CYS A 36 -13.44 3.68 -8.95
CA CYS A 36 -14.23 4.43 -7.96
C CYS A 36 -14.22 5.96 -8.19
N GLU A 37 -13.25 6.50 -8.93
CA GLU A 37 -13.13 7.95 -9.17
C GLU A 37 -13.87 8.38 -10.44
N CYS A 38 -13.59 7.72 -11.57
CA CYS A 38 -14.14 8.10 -12.88
C CYS A 38 -15.28 7.19 -13.38
N GLY A 39 -15.51 6.03 -12.75
CA GLY A 39 -16.51 5.06 -13.18
C GLY A 39 -16.10 4.17 -14.36
N ASP A 40 -14.96 4.43 -15.01
CA ASP A 40 -14.51 3.65 -16.17
C ASP A 40 -14.15 2.20 -15.80
N PRO A 41 -14.34 1.24 -16.72
CA PRO A 41 -13.94 -0.15 -16.48
C PRO A 41 -12.42 -0.27 -16.26
N ILE A 42 -12.02 -1.01 -15.24
CA ILE A 42 -10.60 -1.25 -14.94
C ILE A 42 -10.06 -2.39 -15.81
N ASP A 43 -8.97 -2.13 -16.54
CA ASP A 43 -8.30 -3.13 -17.38
C ASP A 43 -8.01 -4.41 -16.59
N LYS A 44 -8.33 -5.55 -17.18
CA LYS A 44 -8.00 -6.88 -16.65
C LYS A 44 -6.52 -7.01 -16.33
N ARG A 45 -5.62 -6.45 -17.17
CA ARG A 45 -4.17 -6.49 -16.90
C ARG A 45 -3.83 -5.82 -15.57
N ARG A 46 -4.43 -4.67 -15.27
CA ARG A 46 -4.26 -3.95 -14.01
C ARG A 46 -4.81 -4.73 -12.83
N ARG A 47 -5.99 -5.34 -12.97
CA ARG A 47 -6.61 -6.18 -11.91
C ARG A 47 -5.77 -7.41 -11.57
N LEU A 48 -5.04 -7.97 -12.54
CA LEU A 48 -4.13 -9.11 -12.34
C LEU A 48 -2.80 -8.67 -11.73
N ALA A 49 -2.23 -7.56 -12.20
CA ALA A 49 -0.95 -7.05 -11.72
C ALA A 49 -1.04 -6.43 -10.32
N VAL A 50 -2.15 -5.75 -10.03
CA VAL A 50 -2.42 -5.06 -8.76
C VAL A 50 -3.71 -5.63 -8.17
N GLN A 51 -3.54 -6.63 -7.30
CA GLN A 51 -4.66 -7.25 -6.58
C GLN A 51 -5.31 -6.24 -5.63
N GLY A 52 -6.63 -6.16 -5.64
CA GLY A 52 -7.40 -5.21 -4.84
C GLY A 52 -7.44 -3.78 -5.40
N CYS A 53 -7.05 -3.55 -6.66
CA CYS A 53 -7.11 -2.21 -7.22
C CYS A 53 -8.56 -1.68 -7.27
N ARG A 54 -8.76 -0.44 -6.79
CA ARG A 54 -10.08 0.23 -6.78
C ARG A 54 -10.23 1.32 -7.85
N THR A 55 -9.11 1.73 -8.45
CA THR A 55 -9.01 2.85 -9.38
C THR A 55 -8.30 2.42 -10.67
N CYS A 56 -8.61 3.09 -11.78
CA CYS A 56 -7.88 2.93 -13.02
C CYS A 56 -6.45 3.52 -12.89
N ALA A 57 -5.62 3.32 -13.93
CA ALA A 57 -4.22 3.72 -13.87
C ALA A 57 -4.02 5.24 -13.74
N SER A 58 -4.76 6.02 -14.54
CA SER A 58 -4.68 7.48 -14.52
C SER A 58 -5.13 8.06 -13.18
N CYS A 59 -6.32 7.68 -12.69
CA CYS A 59 -6.81 8.19 -11.40
C CYS A 59 -5.88 7.81 -10.24
N GLN A 60 -5.29 6.62 -10.26
CA GLN A 60 -4.33 6.22 -9.23
C GLN A 60 -3.06 7.08 -9.26
N GLU A 61 -2.54 7.39 -10.44
CA GLU A 61 -1.36 8.25 -10.59
C GLU A 61 -1.62 9.65 -10.02
N GLU A 62 -2.80 10.23 -10.28
CA GLU A 62 -3.19 11.52 -9.70
C GLU A 62 -3.30 11.46 -8.17
N ILE A 63 -3.88 10.40 -7.62
CA ILE A 63 -3.98 10.20 -6.17
C ILE A 63 -2.59 10.12 -5.55
N GLU A 64 -1.68 9.36 -6.14
CA GLU A 64 -0.30 9.21 -5.65
C GLU A 64 0.48 10.52 -5.72
N LEU A 65 0.30 11.31 -6.79
CA LEU A 65 0.88 12.64 -6.92
C LEU A 65 0.36 13.60 -5.83
N LYS A 66 -0.95 13.61 -5.58
CA LYS A 66 -1.57 14.43 -4.52
C LYS A 66 -1.06 14.02 -3.13
N ASN A 67 -1.02 12.72 -2.84
CA ASN A 67 -0.50 12.22 -1.58
C ASN A 67 0.97 12.61 -1.36
N LYS A 68 1.80 12.47 -2.40
CA LYS A 68 3.20 12.89 -2.37
C LYS A 68 3.34 14.38 -2.11
N GLN A 69 2.50 15.21 -2.73
CA GLN A 69 2.50 16.65 -2.50
C GLN A 69 2.08 17.03 -1.07
N TRP A 70 1.19 16.24 -0.46
CA TRP A 70 0.70 16.47 0.91
C TRP A 70 1.50 15.73 1.99
N GLY A 71 2.52 14.96 1.63
CA GLY A 71 3.35 14.21 2.57
C GLY A 71 2.65 13.01 3.21
N LEU A 72 1.68 12.43 2.51
CA LEU A 72 0.94 11.23 2.89
C LEU A 72 1.61 9.94 2.39
#